data_AF-X0WF27-F1
#
_entry.id   AF-X0WF27-F1
#
_cell.length_a   1.000
_cell.length_b   1.000
_cell.length_c   1.000
_cell.angle_alpha   90.00
_cell.angle_beta   90.00
_cell.angle_gamma   90.00
#
_symmetry.space_group_name_H-M   'P 1'
#
loop_
_entity.id
_entity.type
_entity.pdbx_description
1 polymer ?
#
loop_
_entity_poly.entity_id
_entity_poly.type
_entity_poly.pdbx_seq_one_letter_code
_entity_poly.pdbx_strand_id
1 'polypeptide(L)'
;NMPRPRTVTICNRKIRHIIEREMAKKGLTFADIAKRRRCDVRTVREFFRDIGTRRHRIQTLRQFSLALKRPADWLVRLLQDNGFRH
;
A
#
# COMPACT_ATOMS: atom_id res chain seq x y z
N ASN A 1 -4.90 18.06 -20.08
CA ASN A 1 -4.45 18.37 -18.70
C ASN A 1 -5.60 17.99 -17.75
N MET A 2 -5.74 16.71 -17.40
CA MET A 2 -6.86 16.26 -16.55
C MET A 2 -6.49 16.49 -15.07
N PRO A 3 -7.27 17.27 -14.30
CA PRO A 3 -7.05 17.39 -12.87
C PRO A 3 -7.25 16.01 -12.24
N ARG A 4 -6.20 15.42 -11.65
CA ARG A 4 -6.37 14.21 -10.83
C ARG A 4 -7.37 14.56 -9.72
N PRO A 5 -8.42 13.75 -9.52
CA PRO A 5 -9.46 14.08 -8.56
C PRO A 5 -8.83 14.29 -7.18
N ARG A 6 -9.04 15.46 -6.57
CA ARG A 6 -8.49 15.82 -5.24
C ARG A 6 -8.77 14.73 -4.20
N THR A 7 -9.88 14.03 -4.34
CA THR A 7 -10.33 12.90 -3.51
C THR A 7 -9.36 11.70 -3.54
N VAL A 8 -8.82 11.34 -4.72
CA VAL A 8 -7.89 10.21 -4.88
C VAL A 8 -6.57 10.49 -4.17
N THR A 9 -6.11 11.74 -4.20
CA THR A 9 -4.87 12.16 -3.51
C THR A 9 -5.02 12.12 -1.99
N ILE A 10 -6.20 12.45 -1.46
CA ILE A 10 -6.49 12.41 -0.02
C ILE A 10 -6.57 10.96 0.47
N CYS A 11 -7.29 10.09 -0.24
CA CYS A 11 -7.40 8.68 0.12
C CYS A 11 -6.04 7.97 0.07
N ASN A 12 -5.20 8.26 -0.93
CA ASN A 12 -3.84 7.73 -1.01
C ASN A 12 -3.01 8.13 0.23
N ARG A 13 -2.98 9.42 0.60
CA ARG A 13 -2.25 9.87 1.80
C ARG A 13 -2.72 9.17 3.07
N LYS A 14 -4.04 8.98 3.23
CA LYS A 14 -4.61 8.29 4.39
C LYS A 14 -4.19 6.82 4.45
N ILE A 15 -4.30 6.09 3.33
CA ILE A 15 -3.90 4.68 3.24
C ILE A 15 -2.40 4.53 3.52
N ARG A 16 -1.58 5.38 2.90
CA ARG A 16 -0.13 5.42 3.15
C ARG A 16 0.17 5.63 4.63
N HIS A 17 -0.48 6.59 5.27
CA HIS A 17 -0.26 6.87 6.69
C HIS A 17 -0.65 5.69 7.58
N ILE A 18 -1.75 4.98 7.27
CA ILE A 18 -2.15 3.76 7.98
C ILE A 18 -1.05 2.69 7.85
N ILE A 19 -0.53 2.48 6.65
CA ILE A 19 0.53 1.51 6.40
C ILE A 19 1.82 1.89 7.15
N GLU A 20 2.22 3.16 7.11
CA GLU A 20 3.41 3.65 7.83
C GLU A 20 3.26 3.47 9.35
N ARG A 21 2.07 3.75 9.94
CA ARG A 21 1.81 3.47 11.36
C ARG A 21 1.87 1.98 11.67
N GLU A 22 1.34 1.14 10.79
CA GLU A 22 1.36 -0.31 10.96
C GLU A 22 2.77 -0.90 10.85
N MET A 23 3.60 -0.35 9.98
CA MET A 23 5.02 -0.64 9.91
C MET A 23 5.73 -0.24 11.19
N ALA A 24 5.50 0.98 11.69
CA ALA A 24 6.09 1.48 12.93
C ALA A 24 5.73 0.60 14.14
N LYS A 25 4.46 0.22 14.28
CA LYS A 25 4.00 -0.69 15.36
C LYS A 25 4.70 -2.06 15.35
N LYS A 26 5.11 -2.53 14.18
CA LYS A 26 5.75 -3.84 13.99
C LYS A 26 7.27 -3.77 13.89
N GLY A 27 7.85 -2.57 14.03
CA GLY A 27 9.29 -2.34 13.81
C GLY A 27 9.74 -2.71 12.39
N LEU A 28 8.87 -2.53 11.38
CA LEU A 28 9.17 -2.84 9.99
C LEU A 28 9.64 -1.60 9.25
N THR A 29 10.68 -1.74 8.43
CA THR A 29 11.11 -0.69 7.50
C THR A 29 10.76 -1.05 6.06
N PHE A 30 10.87 -0.07 5.15
CA PHE A 30 10.73 -0.37 3.71
C PHE A 30 11.78 -1.37 3.22
N ALA A 31 12.96 -1.41 3.86
CA ALA A 31 14.00 -2.40 3.57
C ALA A 31 13.58 -3.82 3.97
N ASP A 32 12.90 -3.99 5.11
CA ASP A 32 12.36 -5.29 5.51
C ASP A 32 11.32 -5.81 4.52
N ILE A 33 10.41 -4.94 4.08
CA ILE A 33 9.39 -5.27 3.09
C ILE A 33 10.05 -5.66 1.76
N ALA A 34 11.02 -4.86 1.30
CA ALA A 34 11.82 -5.10 0.10
C ALA A 34 12.52 -6.47 0.15
N LYS A 35 13.18 -6.78 1.27
CA LYS A 35 13.85 -8.08 1.49
C LYS A 35 12.88 -9.25 1.43
N ARG A 36 11.71 -9.15 2.08
CA ARG A 36 10.67 -10.20 2.03
C ARG A 36 10.07 -10.38 0.65
N ARG A 37 9.94 -9.30 -0.10
CA ARG A 37 9.42 -9.28 -1.47
C ARG A 37 10.45 -9.67 -2.53
N ARG A 38 11.74 -9.77 -2.16
CA ARG A 38 12.87 -9.87 -3.10
C ARG A 38 12.78 -8.80 -4.20
N CYS A 39 12.55 -7.55 -3.79
CA CYS A 39 12.47 -6.40 -4.68
C CYS A 39 13.27 -5.23 -4.08
N ASP A 40 13.57 -4.21 -4.89
CA ASP A 40 14.21 -2.99 -4.42
C ASP A 40 13.34 -2.15 -3.49
N VAL A 41 13.99 -1.46 -2.56
CA VAL A 41 13.35 -0.47 -1.66
C VAL A 41 12.67 0.63 -2.47
N ARG A 42 13.25 1.01 -3.61
CA ARG A 42 12.66 1.98 -4.54
C ARG A 42 11.30 1.50 -5.05
N THR A 43 11.20 0.24 -5.50
CA THR A 43 9.93 -0.35 -5.96
C THR A 43 8.87 -0.37 -4.88
N VAL A 44 9.27 -0.65 -3.63
CA VAL A 44 8.35 -0.62 -2.48
C VAL A 44 7.85 0.80 -2.20
N ARG A 45 8.74 1.79 -2.21
CA ARG A 45 8.36 3.21 -2.03
C ARG A 45 7.45 3.69 -3.14
N GLU A 46 7.75 3.35 -4.39
CA GLU A 46 6.89 3.70 -5.53
C GLU A 46 5.52 3.03 -5.42
N PHE A 47 5.48 1.76 -5.02
CA PHE A 47 4.21 1.06 -4.78
C PHE A 47 3.35 1.77 -3.74
N PHE A 48 3.91 2.14 -2.58
CA PHE A 48 3.16 2.84 -1.53
C PHE A 48 2.86 4.30 -1.86
N ARG A 49 3.66 4.95 -2.71
CA ARG A 49 3.36 6.29 -3.23
C ARG A 49 2.15 6.26 -4.16
N ASP A 50 2.01 5.20 -4.94
CA ASP A 50 0.95 5.01 -5.92
C ASP A 50 -0.18 4.08 -5.42
N ILE A 51 -0.21 3.77 -4.11
CA ILE A 51 -1.25 2.93 -3.51
C ILE A 51 -2.56 3.70 -3.43
N GLY A 52 -3.65 3.09 -3.91
CA GLY A 52 -4.90 3.83 -4.05
C GLY A 52 -4.83 4.98 -5.07
N THR A 53 -4.00 4.88 -6.11
CA THR A 53 -4.16 5.76 -7.29
C THR A 53 -4.30 4.97 -8.58
N ARG A 54 -3.78 3.74 -8.58
CA ARG A 54 -3.84 2.81 -9.70
C ARG A 54 -4.57 1.54 -9.29
N ARG A 55 -5.22 0.87 -10.27
CA ARG A 55 -5.65 -0.52 -10.13
C ARG A 55 -4.41 -1.39 -9.95
N HIS A 56 -4.18 -1.85 -8.73
CA HIS A 56 -3.14 -2.83 -8.40
C HIS A 56 -3.72 -4.22 -8.49
N ARG A 57 -2.99 -5.20 -9.04
CA ARG A 57 -3.45 -6.60 -9.04
C ARG A 57 -3.71 -7.06 -7.60
N ILE A 58 -4.82 -7.76 -7.36
CA ILE A 58 -5.18 -8.31 -6.04
C ILE A 58 -4.05 -9.17 -5.48
N GLN A 59 -3.39 -9.96 -6.33
CA GLN A 59 -2.24 -10.76 -5.93
C GLN A 59 -1.09 -9.91 -5.38
N THR A 60 -0.79 -8.76 -5.99
CA THR A 60 0.23 -7.82 -5.50
C THR A 60 -0.14 -7.26 -4.13
N LEU A 61 -1.41 -6.86 -3.93
CA LEU A 61 -1.92 -6.39 -2.63
C LEU A 61 -1.80 -7.46 -1.55
N ARG A 62 -2.10 -8.72 -1.90
CA ARG A 62 -1.95 -9.86 -0.98
C ARG A 62 -0.51 -10.09 -0.55
N GLN A 63 0.41 -10.07 -1.52
CA GLN A 63 1.84 -10.23 -1.25
C GLN A 63 2.41 -9.10 -0.37
N PHE A 64 1.98 -7.84 -0.59
CA PHE A 64 2.39 -6.74 0.29
C PHE A 64 1.78 -6.83 1.69
N SER A 65 0.55 -7.33 1.83
CA SER A 65 -0.07 -7.55 3.14
C SER A 65 0.70 -8.58 3.96
N LEU A 66 1.09 -9.69 3.32
CA LEU A 66 1.95 -10.70 3.96
C LEU A 66 3.31 -10.13 4.34
N ALA A 67 3.92 -9.31 3.48
CA ALA A 67 5.18 -8.64 3.78
C ALA A 67 5.07 -7.69 4.99
N LEU A 68 3.90 -7.10 5.24
CA LEU A 68 3.57 -6.30 6.42
C LEU A 68 3.22 -7.13 7.67
N LYS A 69 3.38 -8.46 7.63
CA LYS A 69 2.91 -9.40 8.67
C LYS A 69 1.43 -9.17 9.00
N ARG A 70 0.60 -8.98 7.97
CA ARG A 70 -0.86 -8.85 8.06
C ARG A 70 -1.52 -9.95 7.23
N PRO A 71 -2.80 -10.28 7.49
CA PRO A 71 -3.54 -11.22 6.67
C PRO A 71 -3.49 -10.84 5.19
N ALA A 72 -3.44 -11.82 4.28
CA ALA A 72 -3.30 -11.55 2.85
C ALA A 72 -4.34 -10.55 2.32
N ASP A 73 -5.57 -10.59 2.82
CA ASP A 73 -6.64 -9.70 2.35
C ASP A 73 -6.64 -8.31 3.03
N TRP A 74 -5.69 -8.01 3.92
CA TRP A 74 -5.70 -6.78 4.72
C TRP A 74 -5.57 -5.51 3.87
N LEU A 75 -4.61 -5.42 2.94
CA LEU A 75 -4.50 -4.25 2.05
C LEU A 75 -5.70 -4.13 1.11
N VAL A 76 -6.27 -5.26 0.68
CA VAL A 76 -7.46 -5.28 -0.18
C VAL A 76 -8.63 -4.65 0.56
N ARG A 77 -8.89 -5.09 1.80
CA ARG A 77 -9.91 -4.52 2.68
C ARG A 77 -9.65 -3.06 3.01
N LEU A 78 -8.40 -2.69 3.30
CA LEU A 78 -8.02 -1.30 3.59
C LEU A 78 -8.34 -0.37 2.41
N LEU A 79 -8.05 -0.83 1.19
CA LEU A 79 -8.37 -0.10 -0.04
C LEU A 79 -9.89 0.01 -0.24
N GLN A 80 -10.63 -1.09 -0.09
CA GLN A 80 -12.10 -1.13 -0.21
C GLN A 80 -12.80 -0.21 0.80
N ASP A 81 -12.38 -0.26 2.07
CA ASP A 81 -12.87 0.59 3.17
C ASP A 81 -12.64 2.08 2.90
N ASN A 82 -11.59 2.42 2.16
CA ASN A 82 -11.25 3.79 1.77
C ASN A 82 -11.75 4.16 0.36
N GLY A 83 -12.73 3.42 -0.18
CA GLY A 83 -13.45 3.76 -1.40
C GLY A 83 -12.79 3.29 -2.71
N PHE A 84 -11.73 2.48 -2.65
CA PHE A 84 -11.18 1.84 -3.86
C PHE A 84 -11.99 0.61 -4.22
N ARG A 85 -12.86 0.75 -5.22
CA ARG A 85 -13.46 -0.39 -5.92
C ARG A 85 -12.51 -0.88 -7.01
N HIS A 86 -12.21 -2.17 -6.96
CA HIS A 86 -11.45 -2.87 -7.99
C HIS A 86 -12.31 -3.05 -9.23
#